data_AF-A0A8K0RC56-F1
#
_entry.id   AF-A0A8K0RC56-F1
#
_cell.length_a   1.000
_cell.length_b   1.000
_cell.length_c   1.000
_cell.angle_alpha   90.00
_cell.angle_beta   90.00
_cell.angle_gamma   90.00
#
_symmetry.space_group_name_H-M   'P 1'
#
loop_
_entity.id
_entity.type
_entity.pdbx_description
1 polymer ?
#
loop_
_entity_poly.entity_id
_entity_poly.type
_entity_poly.pdbx_seq_one_letter_code
_entity_poly.pdbx_strand_id
1 'polypeptide(L)'
;MAQSSSQQSAPGPSADMPPAMAEIKSQNVDEVLKEMNRLPLFMTNLDETDGEGGENIALEALKALAYEGTRAEIAENFRQQGNECARAKQWTDAKEFYDKAIAALKGPQNNPDPDAEGPGVIEVELDEAEEAKKEKAIEEACYVNRALCNLEKKNYRSCILDCAQTLRLNPLNVKAFYRSGTACLALDKLAEAADACDRGLSIDPNNAPIKLIQSKVAKRKEYIDSVERARREREAKAASERATLQLALKSRNILTRKTDVQPDLEDAEIKLENPLDPSSTLTFPVIILYPAHSQSDFVKAFSEKEKLGEHLEYIFPLPWDDQHEYTIDGVEAYMETSAGGLIKVGKNLTLGKVLGSGKPEVVDGLATISVVPKERAADWIAEFKKRKGKN
;
A
#
# COMPACT_ATOMS: atom_id res chain seq x y z
N MET A 1 52.99 5.07 89.76
CA MET A 1 54.10 4.68 88.87
C MET A 1 53.48 4.53 87.48
N ALA A 2 53.87 5.19 86.40
CA ALA A 2 55.03 5.98 86.07
C ALA A 2 54.64 7.11 85.07
N GLN A 3 55.54 8.06 84.90
CA GLN A 3 55.39 9.32 84.16
C GLN A 3 55.62 9.19 82.64
N SER A 4 55.02 10.14 81.91
CA SER A 4 55.54 10.94 80.76
C SER A 4 56.20 10.28 79.54
N SER A 5 55.67 10.61 78.36
CA SER A 5 56.45 11.26 77.29
C SER A 5 55.55 11.92 76.23
N SER A 6 55.90 13.15 75.88
CA SER A 6 55.41 13.98 74.78
C SER A 6 56.22 13.75 73.50
N GLN A 7 55.68 14.24 72.35
CA GLN A 7 56.26 14.31 70.99
C GLN A 7 56.08 13.01 70.17
N GLN A 8 55.74 13.01 68.88
CA GLN A 8 56.03 13.95 67.80
C GLN A 8 55.08 13.65 66.61
N SER A 9 54.71 14.69 65.86
CA SER A 9 54.04 14.61 64.56
C SER A 9 54.82 13.77 63.56
N ALA A 10 54.18 12.75 62.96
CA ALA A 10 54.70 12.05 61.78
C ALA A 10 54.12 12.67 60.50
N PRO A 11 54.95 12.88 59.45
CA PRO A 11 54.55 13.62 58.25
C PRO A 11 53.67 12.74 57.35
N GLY A 12 52.60 13.32 56.82
CA GLY A 12 51.89 12.71 55.69
C GLY A 12 52.84 12.59 54.49
N PRO A 13 52.72 11.55 53.66
CA PRO A 13 53.51 11.47 52.44
C PRO A 13 53.04 12.57 51.47
N SER A 14 53.71 13.73 51.49
CA SER A 14 53.61 14.71 50.43
C SER A 14 54.60 14.29 49.34
N ALA A 15 54.16 13.41 48.45
CA ALA A 15 54.77 13.36 47.13
C ALA A 15 54.37 14.67 46.45
N ASP A 16 55.32 15.58 46.25
CA ASP A 16 55.10 16.74 45.41
C ASP A 16 54.68 16.23 44.02
N MET A 17 53.46 16.60 43.61
CA MET A 17 52.96 16.27 42.28
C MET A 17 53.84 16.94 41.22
N PRO A 18 53.95 16.34 40.02
CA PRO A 18 54.70 16.91 38.92
C PRO A 18 54.27 18.37 38.65
N PRO A 19 55.18 19.28 38.32
CA PRO A 19 54.86 20.70 38.12
C PRO A 19 53.74 20.95 37.09
N ALA A 20 53.52 20.01 36.15
CA ALA A 20 52.41 20.04 35.20
C ALA A 20 51.01 19.88 35.82
N MET A 21 50.90 19.36 37.05
CA MET A 21 49.62 19.22 37.77
C MET A 21 49.39 20.33 38.81
N ALA A 22 50.28 21.32 38.91
CA ALA A 22 50.13 22.44 39.84
C ALA A 22 49.02 23.42 39.41
N GLU A 23 48.75 23.55 38.11
CA GLU A 23 47.68 24.43 37.56
C GLU A 23 46.27 23.93 37.88
N ILE A 24 46.10 22.60 37.95
CA ILE A 24 44.82 21.92 38.24
C ILE A 24 44.27 22.27 39.64
N LYS A 25 45.13 22.70 40.57
CA LYS A 25 44.75 23.04 41.96
C LYS A 25 43.84 24.26 42.07
N SER A 26 43.69 25.04 41.00
CA SER A 26 42.86 26.25 40.96
C SER A 26 41.48 26.05 40.32
N GLN A 27 41.22 24.90 39.68
CA GLN A 27 39.97 24.60 39.00
C GLN A 27 39.05 23.70 39.85
N ASN A 28 37.75 23.90 39.74
CA ASN A 28 36.76 23.07 40.46
C ASN A 28 36.74 21.64 39.86
N VAL A 29 36.41 20.62 40.65
CA VAL A 29 36.39 19.21 40.19
C VAL A 29 35.47 19.02 38.98
N ASP A 30 34.36 19.75 38.95
CA ASP A 30 33.42 19.76 37.82
C ASP A 30 34.01 20.38 36.54
N GLU A 31 34.93 21.35 36.66
CA GLU A 31 35.61 21.97 35.52
C GLU A 31 36.66 21.04 34.92
N VAL A 32 37.44 20.36 35.77
CA VAL A 32 38.40 19.35 35.33
C VAL A 32 37.71 18.17 34.65
N LEU A 33 36.57 17.71 35.18
CA LEU A 33 35.74 16.68 34.54
C LEU A 33 35.19 17.14 33.18
N LYS A 34 34.86 18.44 33.05
CA LYS A 34 34.40 19.02 31.79
C LYS A 34 35.52 19.10 30.75
N GLU A 35 36.73 19.47 31.17
CA GLU A 35 37.92 19.46 30.31
C GLU A 35 38.35 18.05 29.91
N MET A 36 38.32 17.08 30.84
CA MET A 36 38.59 15.67 30.53
C MET A 36 37.58 15.10 29.53
N ASN A 37 36.29 15.39 29.70
CA ASN A 37 35.26 14.98 28.74
C ASN A 37 35.42 15.61 27.34
N ARG A 38 36.32 16.60 27.14
CA ARG A 38 36.66 17.16 25.82
C ARG A 38 37.86 16.49 25.17
N LEU A 39 38.63 15.68 25.90
CA LEU A 39 39.71 14.90 25.31
C LEU A 39 39.09 13.68 24.61
N PRO A 40 39.45 13.38 23.34
CA PRO A 40 38.87 12.27 22.59
C PRO A 40 38.95 10.91 23.31
N LEU A 41 39.99 10.70 24.13
CA LEU A 41 40.20 9.47 24.91
C LEU A 41 39.21 9.29 26.06
N PHE A 42 38.63 10.39 26.57
CA PHE A 42 37.74 10.40 27.73
C PHE A 42 36.36 11.01 27.42
N MET A 43 36.09 11.32 26.14
CA MET A 43 34.82 11.86 25.67
C MET A 43 33.67 10.87 25.93
N THR A 44 32.68 11.32 26.69
CA THR A 44 31.42 10.60 26.87
C THR A 44 30.34 11.08 25.88
N ASN A 45 30.49 12.29 25.34
CA ASN A 45 29.64 12.89 24.30
C ASN A 45 30.51 13.63 23.27
N LEU A 46 30.06 13.70 22.02
CA LEU A 46 30.77 14.41 20.95
C LEU A 46 30.64 15.93 21.14
N ASP A 47 31.65 16.59 21.70
CA ASP A 47 31.77 18.05 21.77
C ASP A 47 32.82 18.51 20.74
N GLU A 48 32.36 19.20 19.70
CA GLU A 48 33.23 19.71 18.63
C GLU A 48 33.95 21.00 19.03
N THR A 49 33.64 21.55 20.20
CA THR A 49 34.24 22.79 20.69
C THR A 49 35.35 22.55 21.71
N ASP A 50 36.33 23.44 21.76
CA ASP A 50 37.34 23.52 22.82
C ASP A 50 36.76 23.97 24.18
N GLY A 51 35.51 24.44 24.18
CA GLY A 51 34.81 24.95 25.34
C GLY A 51 34.68 26.46 25.45
N GLU A 52 35.42 27.21 24.64
CA GLU A 52 35.35 28.66 24.51
C GLU A 52 34.69 29.07 23.17
N GLY A 53 34.23 28.09 22.40
CA GLY A 53 33.56 28.27 21.11
C GLY A 53 34.52 28.15 19.92
N GLY A 54 35.78 27.77 20.14
CA GLY A 54 36.73 27.37 19.12
C GLY A 54 36.64 25.88 18.78
N GLU A 55 37.32 25.45 17.72
CA GLU A 55 37.33 24.06 17.27
C GLU A 55 38.18 23.18 18.20
N ASN A 56 37.70 21.97 18.53
CA ASN A 56 38.46 21.01 19.31
C ASN A 56 39.61 20.41 18.47
N ILE A 57 40.78 21.04 18.54
CA ILE A 57 41.98 20.68 17.78
C ILE A 57 42.36 19.19 17.94
N ALA A 58 42.17 18.61 19.12
CA ALA A 58 42.48 17.20 19.36
C ALA A 58 41.50 16.26 18.64
N LEU A 59 40.21 16.62 18.60
CA LEU A 59 39.21 15.90 17.85
C LEU A 59 39.43 16.06 16.34
N GLU A 60 39.86 17.25 15.89
CA GLU A 60 40.20 17.51 14.49
C GLU A 60 41.44 16.76 14.03
N ALA A 61 42.49 16.72 14.85
CA ALA A 61 43.67 15.90 14.59
C ALA A 61 43.28 14.42 14.44
N LEU A 62 42.40 13.91 15.30
CA LEU A 62 41.92 12.53 15.22
C LEU A 62 41.02 12.29 14.00
N LYS A 63 40.18 13.27 13.61
CA LYS A 63 39.43 13.25 12.36
C LYS A 63 40.39 13.24 11.16
N ALA A 64 41.47 14.00 11.17
CA ALA A 64 42.47 14.05 10.11
C ALA A 64 43.24 12.72 9.97
N LEU A 65 43.60 12.08 11.09
CA LEU A 65 44.21 10.73 11.10
C LEU A 65 43.32 9.68 10.41
N ALA A 66 41.99 9.82 10.48
CA ALA A 66 41.06 8.91 9.80
C ALA A 66 41.07 9.04 8.26
N TYR A 67 41.68 10.12 7.73
CA TYR A 67 41.84 10.39 6.30
C TYR A 67 43.33 10.44 5.88
N GLU A 68 44.22 9.84 6.67
CA GLU A 68 45.63 9.69 6.34
C GLU A 68 45.85 8.39 5.53
N GLY A 69 46.57 8.48 4.41
CA GLY A 69 46.85 7.35 3.51
C GLY A 69 46.31 7.53 2.09
N THR A 70 46.41 6.48 1.26
CA THR A 70 45.84 6.51 -0.10
C THR A 70 44.31 6.47 -0.07
N ARG A 71 43.66 6.89 -1.16
CA ARG A 71 42.18 6.83 -1.28
C ARG A 71 41.65 5.41 -1.07
N ALA A 72 42.37 4.40 -1.57
CA ALA A 72 42.04 3.00 -1.38
C ALA A 72 42.15 2.58 0.10
N GLU A 73 43.21 2.99 0.80
CA GLU A 73 43.42 2.66 2.22
C GLU A 73 42.36 3.30 3.12
N ILE A 74 42.05 4.58 2.90
CA ILE A 74 41.02 5.32 3.63
C ILE A 74 39.65 4.65 3.42
N ALA A 75 39.32 4.34 2.16
CA ALA A 75 38.06 3.70 1.83
C ALA A 75 37.95 2.28 2.39
N GLU A 76 39.06 1.52 2.41
CA GLU A 76 39.14 0.20 3.00
C GLU A 76 38.93 0.22 4.52
N ASN A 77 39.50 1.21 5.22
CA ASN A 77 39.30 1.41 6.66
C ASN A 77 37.82 1.66 6.97
N PHE A 78 37.18 2.61 6.27
CA PHE A 78 35.75 2.85 6.44
C PHE A 78 34.89 1.64 6.06
N ARG A 79 35.28 0.89 5.03
CA ARG A 79 34.59 -0.37 4.66
C ARG A 79 34.69 -1.40 5.77
N GLN A 80 35.84 -1.53 6.43
CA GLN A 80 36.03 -2.46 7.54
C GLN A 80 35.17 -2.07 8.75
N GLN A 81 35.16 -0.79 9.14
CA GLN A 81 34.28 -0.28 10.20
C GLN A 81 32.80 -0.55 9.86
N GLY A 82 32.40 -0.29 8.61
CA GLY A 82 31.04 -0.60 8.13
C GLY A 82 30.71 -2.10 8.20
N ASN A 83 31.67 -2.99 7.94
CA ASN A 83 31.48 -4.43 8.07
C ASN A 83 31.29 -4.86 9.52
N GLU A 84 32.01 -4.25 10.46
CA GLU A 84 31.88 -4.51 11.89
C GLU A 84 30.51 -4.08 12.40
N CYS A 85 30.07 -2.86 12.07
CA CYS A 85 28.70 -2.40 12.37
C CYS A 85 27.64 -3.31 11.73
N ALA A 86 27.84 -3.76 10.49
CA ALA A 86 26.91 -4.67 9.82
C ALA A 86 26.84 -6.05 10.51
N ARG A 87 27.98 -6.58 10.99
CA ARG A 87 28.00 -7.82 11.81
C ARG A 87 27.28 -7.61 13.14
N ALA A 88 27.42 -6.43 13.74
CA ALA A 88 26.69 -6.02 14.94
C ALA A 88 25.20 -5.67 14.69
N LYS A 89 24.74 -5.75 13.43
CA LYS A 89 23.38 -5.39 12.99
C LYS A 89 23.01 -3.91 13.19
N GLN A 90 24.02 -3.04 13.35
CA GLN A 90 23.86 -1.59 13.37
C GLN A 90 23.79 -1.06 11.93
N TRP A 91 22.63 -1.22 11.29
CA TRP A 91 22.45 -0.94 9.86
C TRP A 91 22.49 0.55 9.50
N THR A 92 22.20 1.44 10.45
CA THR A 92 22.34 2.90 10.27
C THR A 92 23.80 3.27 10.15
N ASP A 93 24.58 2.86 11.14
CA ASP A 93 25.98 3.26 11.30
C ASP A 93 26.83 2.59 10.21
N ALA A 94 26.55 1.31 9.93
CA ALA A 94 27.16 0.60 8.81
C ALA A 94 26.95 1.33 7.48
N LYS A 95 25.73 1.82 7.22
CA LYS A 95 25.43 2.57 5.99
C LYS A 95 26.25 3.86 5.93
N GLU A 96 26.35 4.60 7.02
CA GLU A 96 27.13 5.85 7.08
C GLU A 96 28.61 5.61 6.80
N PHE A 97 29.19 4.55 7.35
CA PHE A 97 30.57 4.17 7.05
C PHE A 97 30.77 3.78 5.59
N TYR A 98 29.84 3.04 4.97
CA TYR A 98 29.91 2.78 3.52
C TYR A 98 29.75 4.05 2.68
N ASP A 99 28.89 4.99 3.11
CA ASP A 99 28.74 6.29 2.44
C ASP A 99 30.04 7.10 2.51
N LYS A 100 30.73 7.11 3.67
CA LYS A 100 32.06 7.73 3.84
C LYS A 100 33.12 7.05 2.98
N ALA A 101 33.13 5.72 2.91
CA ALA A 101 34.05 4.97 2.05
C ALA A 101 33.88 5.34 0.56
N ILE A 102 32.63 5.40 0.08
CA ILE A 102 32.33 5.79 -1.31
C ILE A 102 32.68 7.26 -1.56
N ALA A 103 32.49 8.14 -0.57
CA ALA A 103 32.88 9.54 -0.68
C ALA A 103 34.41 9.70 -0.76
N ALA A 104 35.18 8.96 0.04
CA ALA A 104 36.64 8.95 -0.02
C ALA A 104 37.16 8.53 -1.41
N LEU A 105 36.55 7.49 -2.01
CA LEU A 105 36.86 7.04 -3.38
C LEU A 105 36.46 8.03 -4.49
N LYS A 106 35.65 9.06 -4.18
CA LYS A 106 35.22 10.10 -5.13
C LYS A 106 35.83 11.47 -4.85
N GLY A 107 36.45 11.65 -3.69
CA GLY A 107 37.13 12.88 -3.29
C GLY A 107 38.42 13.12 -4.08
N PRO A 108 38.97 14.35 -4.03
CA PRO A 108 40.27 14.65 -4.63
C PRO A 108 41.36 13.73 -4.07
N GLN A 109 42.33 13.38 -4.90
CA GLN A 109 43.47 12.58 -4.49
C GLN A 109 44.39 13.45 -3.65
N ASN A 110 44.49 13.17 -2.35
CA ASN A 110 45.52 13.76 -1.49
C ASN A 110 46.83 13.08 -1.85
N ASN A 111 47.56 13.66 -2.81
CA ASN A 111 48.97 13.32 -2.97
C ASN A 111 49.72 13.90 -1.77
N PRO A 112 50.67 13.16 -1.16
CA PRO A 112 51.58 13.73 -0.17
C PRO A 112 52.21 15.01 -0.74
N ASP A 113 52.28 16.05 0.08
CA ASP A 113 52.92 17.31 -0.29
C ASP A 113 54.40 17.03 -0.64
N PRO A 114 54.86 17.28 -1.88
CA PRO A 114 56.25 17.01 -2.27
C PRO A 114 57.28 17.80 -1.45
N ASP A 115 56.85 18.88 -0.77
CA ASP A 115 57.69 19.74 0.07
C ASP A 115 57.63 19.38 1.58
N ALA A 116 57.00 18.26 1.95
CA ALA A 116 56.96 17.79 3.34
C ALA A 116 58.34 17.26 3.80
N GLU A 117 59.22 18.15 4.26
CA GLU A 117 60.51 17.82 4.87
C GLU A 117 60.33 17.15 6.25
N GLY A 118 60.03 15.85 6.24
CA GLY A 118 60.09 14.95 7.39
C GLY A 118 61.02 13.76 7.11
N PRO A 119 61.74 13.22 8.11
CA PRO A 119 62.69 12.13 7.89
C PRO A 119 61.94 10.84 7.53
N GLY A 120 61.96 10.48 6.24
CA GLY A 120 61.52 9.17 5.75
C GLY A 120 60.32 9.18 4.81
N VAL A 121 60.23 10.11 3.86
CA VAL A 121 59.37 9.91 2.67
C VAL A 121 59.95 8.76 1.86
N ILE A 122 59.46 7.55 2.10
CA ILE A 122 59.64 6.44 1.17
C ILE A 122 58.78 6.80 -0.04
N GLU A 123 59.40 7.21 -1.15
CA GLU A 123 58.74 7.29 -2.45
C GLU A 123 58.27 5.88 -2.82
N VAL A 124 57.04 5.53 -2.44
CA VAL A 124 56.38 4.34 -2.94
C VAL A 124 55.89 4.68 -4.34
N GLU A 125 56.58 4.19 -5.36
CA GLU A 125 56.06 4.16 -6.74
C GLU A 125 54.78 3.31 -6.73
N LEU A 126 53.63 3.94 -6.51
CA LEU A 126 52.34 3.28 -6.59
C LEU A 126 52.01 3.06 -8.07
N ASP A 127 51.84 1.80 -8.47
CA ASP A 127 51.26 1.49 -9.77
C ASP A 127 49.81 1.96 -9.79
N GLU A 128 49.58 3.10 -10.47
CA GLU A 128 48.26 3.73 -10.61
C GLU A 128 47.20 2.76 -11.13
N ALA A 129 47.57 1.78 -11.95
CA ALA A 129 46.64 0.80 -12.51
C ALA A 129 46.18 -0.22 -11.46
N GLU A 130 47.09 -0.67 -10.58
CA GLU A 130 46.75 -1.57 -9.49
C GLU A 130 45.98 -0.85 -8.37
N GLU A 131 46.30 0.42 -8.08
CA GLU A 131 45.50 1.23 -7.15
C GLU A 131 44.08 1.46 -7.69
N ALA A 132 43.90 1.85 -8.95
CA ALA A 132 42.58 2.03 -9.55
C ALA A 132 41.73 0.74 -9.55
N LYS A 133 42.38 -0.43 -9.65
CA LYS A 133 41.73 -1.73 -9.55
C LYS A 133 41.32 -2.06 -8.12
N LYS A 134 42.15 -1.74 -7.13
CA LYS A 134 41.80 -1.83 -5.70
C LYS A 134 40.63 -0.91 -5.37
N GLU A 135 40.67 0.35 -5.81
CA GLU A 135 39.58 1.32 -5.62
C GLU A 135 38.25 0.77 -6.16
N LYS A 136 38.24 0.23 -7.39
CA LYS A 136 37.02 -0.38 -7.98
C LYS A 136 36.51 -1.57 -7.19
N ALA A 137 37.39 -2.45 -6.70
CA ALA A 137 37.01 -3.60 -5.90
C ALA A 137 36.41 -3.19 -4.54
N ILE A 138 36.97 -2.14 -3.92
CA ILE A 138 36.46 -1.55 -2.67
C ILE A 138 35.11 -0.87 -2.94
N GLU A 139 34.99 -0.12 -4.05
CA GLU A 139 33.74 0.54 -4.45
C GLU A 139 32.61 -0.47 -4.67
N GLU A 140 32.89 -1.57 -5.39
CA GLU A 140 31.96 -2.68 -5.58
C GLU A 140 31.49 -3.26 -4.24
N ALA A 141 32.43 -3.56 -3.34
CA ALA A 141 32.12 -4.12 -2.03
C ALA A 141 31.28 -3.18 -1.17
N CYS A 142 31.57 -1.87 -1.19
CA CYS A 142 30.81 -0.86 -0.47
C CYS A 142 29.38 -0.73 -0.99
N TYR A 143 29.15 -0.65 -2.31
CA TYR A 143 27.77 -0.61 -2.84
C TYR A 143 26.99 -1.87 -2.52
N VAL A 144 27.60 -3.04 -2.64
CA VAL A 144 26.98 -4.32 -2.28
C VAL A 144 26.55 -4.28 -0.82
N ASN A 145 27.46 -3.96 0.10
CA ASN A 145 27.17 -3.97 1.53
C ASN A 145 26.20 -2.87 1.96
N ARG A 146 26.24 -1.70 1.32
CA ARG A 146 25.21 -0.66 1.48
C ARG A 146 23.83 -1.14 1.01
N ALA A 147 23.76 -1.90 -0.08
CA ALA A 147 22.53 -2.51 -0.55
C ALA A 147 21.95 -3.48 0.49
N LEU A 148 22.78 -4.25 1.19
CA LEU A 148 22.32 -5.09 2.31
C LEU A 148 21.71 -4.26 3.43
N CYS A 149 22.39 -3.19 3.85
CA CYS A 149 21.88 -2.30 4.89
C CYS A 149 20.52 -1.70 4.49
N ASN A 150 20.39 -1.28 3.23
CA ASN A 150 19.13 -0.78 2.69
C ASN A 150 18.04 -1.87 2.62
N LEU A 151 18.39 -3.12 2.31
CA LEU A 151 17.46 -4.24 2.28
C LEU A 151 16.91 -4.54 3.68
N GLU A 152 17.78 -4.64 4.68
CA GLU A 152 17.41 -4.90 6.09
C GLU A 152 16.57 -3.75 6.67
N LYS A 153 16.89 -2.50 6.29
CA LYS A 153 16.09 -1.31 6.63
C LYS A 153 14.79 -1.18 5.83
N LYS A 154 14.48 -2.11 4.92
CA LYS A 154 13.31 -2.09 4.01
C LYS A 154 13.28 -0.88 3.05
N ASN A 155 14.44 -0.26 2.82
CA ASN A 155 14.63 0.79 1.82
C ASN A 155 14.86 0.16 0.43
N TYR A 156 13.83 -0.52 -0.09
CA TYR A 156 13.95 -1.37 -1.27
C TYR A 156 14.38 -0.61 -2.54
N ARG A 157 13.93 0.63 -2.74
CA ARG A 157 14.33 1.44 -3.90
C ARG A 157 15.82 1.78 -3.87
N SER A 158 16.34 2.20 -2.71
CA SER A 158 17.76 2.50 -2.54
C SER A 158 18.62 1.24 -2.68
N CYS A 159 18.15 0.09 -2.17
CA CYS A 159 18.79 -1.20 -2.39
C CYS A 159 18.95 -1.53 -3.88
N ILE A 160 17.89 -1.33 -4.69
CA ILE A 160 17.92 -1.60 -6.13
C ILE A 160 18.95 -0.69 -6.82
N LEU A 161 19.02 0.60 -6.45
CA LEU A 161 20.00 1.54 -7.00
C LEU A 161 21.43 1.11 -6.67
N ASP A 162 21.69 0.70 -5.44
CA ASP A 162 23.01 0.22 -5.00
C ASP A 162 23.41 -1.09 -5.72
N CYS A 163 22.45 -2.01 -5.89
CA CYS A 163 22.67 -3.21 -6.70
C CYS A 163 22.97 -2.86 -8.17
N ALA A 164 22.29 -1.86 -8.74
CA ALA A 164 22.55 -1.41 -10.10
C ALA A 164 23.95 -0.80 -10.26
N GLN A 165 24.44 -0.02 -9.28
CA GLN A 165 25.83 0.48 -9.30
C GLN A 165 26.84 -0.67 -9.16
N THR A 166 26.57 -1.63 -8.28
CA THR A 166 27.40 -2.84 -8.18
C THR A 166 27.51 -3.54 -9.53
N LEU A 167 26.38 -3.79 -10.20
CA LEU A 167 26.36 -4.54 -11.46
C LEU A 167 27.00 -3.77 -12.62
N ARG A 168 27.12 -2.44 -12.53
CA ARG A 168 27.90 -1.63 -13.47
C ARG A 168 29.40 -1.82 -13.28
N LEU A 169 29.85 -1.99 -12.04
CA LEU A 169 31.26 -2.26 -11.71
C LEU A 169 31.63 -3.72 -11.97
N ASN A 170 30.80 -4.64 -11.50
CA ASN A 170 30.96 -6.08 -11.66
C ASN A 170 29.63 -6.74 -12.06
N PRO A 171 29.43 -7.01 -13.37
CA PRO A 171 28.24 -7.67 -13.87
C PRO A 171 28.02 -9.10 -13.37
N LEU A 172 29.06 -9.74 -12.79
CA LEU A 172 29.01 -11.14 -12.34
C LEU A 172 28.67 -11.26 -10.83
N ASN A 173 28.33 -10.15 -10.16
CA ASN A 173 28.07 -10.18 -8.73
C ASN A 173 26.70 -10.80 -8.38
N VAL A 174 26.72 -12.08 -8.02
CA VAL A 174 25.52 -12.87 -7.64
C VAL A 174 24.78 -12.28 -6.43
N LYS A 175 25.50 -11.68 -5.46
CA LYS A 175 24.88 -11.08 -4.27
C LYS A 175 24.02 -9.87 -4.63
N ALA A 176 24.43 -9.08 -5.62
CA ALA A 176 23.64 -7.95 -6.12
C ALA A 176 22.33 -8.41 -6.78
N PHE A 177 22.36 -9.48 -7.59
CA PHE A 177 21.15 -10.07 -8.16
C PHE A 177 20.19 -10.60 -7.10
N TYR A 178 20.71 -11.33 -6.10
CA TYR A 178 19.91 -11.81 -4.97
C TYR A 178 19.21 -10.68 -4.20
N ARG A 179 19.96 -9.63 -3.84
CA ARG A 179 19.44 -8.47 -3.09
C ARG A 179 18.44 -7.67 -3.92
N SER A 180 18.73 -7.45 -5.19
CA SER A 180 17.82 -6.80 -6.15
C SER A 180 16.51 -7.58 -6.31
N GLY A 181 16.57 -8.90 -6.54
CA GLY A 181 15.39 -9.76 -6.65
C GLY A 181 14.53 -9.76 -5.39
N THR A 182 15.16 -9.75 -4.21
CA THR A 182 14.46 -9.64 -2.91
C THR A 182 13.75 -8.30 -2.78
N ALA A 183 14.43 -7.19 -3.09
CA ALA A 183 13.87 -5.85 -3.01
C ALA A 183 12.73 -5.64 -4.03
N CYS A 184 12.88 -6.13 -5.26
CA CYS A 184 11.84 -6.07 -6.30
C CYS A 184 10.61 -6.89 -5.91
N LEU A 185 10.79 -8.10 -5.36
CA LEU A 185 9.67 -8.91 -4.85
C LEU A 185 8.92 -8.19 -3.72
N ALA A 186 9.64 -7.52 -2.81
CA ALA A 186 9.01 -6.75 -1.74
C ALA A 186 8.23 -5.52 -2.23
N LEU A 187 8.58 -4.98 -3.40
CA LEU A 187 7.86 -3.88 -4.07
C LEU A 187 6.78 -4.37 -5.05
N ASP A 188 6.49 -5.68 -5.08
CA ASP A 188 5.59 -6.35 -6.05
C ASP A 188 5.98 -6.08 -7.52
N LYS A 189 7.26 -5.77 -7.77
CA LYS A 189 7.85 -5.61 -9.10
C LYS A 189 8.28 -6.97 -9.65
N LEU A 190 7.29 -7.79 -9.99
CA LEU A 190 7.49 -9.21 -10.28
C LEU A 190 8.32 -9.45 -11.55
N ALA A 191 8.17 -8.60 -12.57
CA ALA A 191 8.91 -8.73 -13.81
C ALA A 191 10.41 -8.48 -13.58
N GLU A 192 10.75 -7.39 -12.89
CA GLU A 192 12.13 -7.06 -12.55
C GLU A 192 12.73 -8.05 -11.54
N ALA A 193 11.92 -8.59 -10.62
CA ALA A 193 12.36 -9.63 -9.69
C ALA A 193 12.69 -10.95 -10.40
N ALA A 194 11.86 -11.37 -11.37
CA ALA A 194 12.10 -12.57 -12.16
C ALA A 194 13.38 -12.43 -12.99
N ASP A 195 13.53 -11.32 -13.70
CA ASP A 195 14.69 -11.04 -14.52
C ASP A 195 16.00 -10.95 -13.70
N ALA A 196 15.96 -10.34 -12.50
CA ALA A 196 17.11 -10.37 -11.60
C ALA A 196 17.48 -11.80 -11.13
N CYS A 197 16.49 -12.65 -10.86
CA CYS A 197 16.71 -14.05 -10.51
C CYS A 197 17.28 -14.85 -11.67
N ASP A 198 16.74 -14.69 -12.88
CA ASP A 198 17.18 -15.42 -14.07
C ASP A 198 18.62 -15.07 -14.43
N ARG A 199 18.97 -13.78 -14.38
CA ARG A 199 20.35 -13.31 -14.58
C ARG A 199 21.29 -13.83 -13.48
N GLY A 200 20.87 -13.80 -12.21
CA GLY A 200 21.65 -14.35 -11.11
C GLY A 200 21.91 -15.86 -11.24
N LEU A 201 20.90 -16.63 -11.65
CA LEU A 201 21.01 -18.08 -11.87
C LEU A 201 21.80 -18.44 -13.13
N SER A 202 21.88 -17.55 -14.12
CA SER A 202 22.76 -17.75 -15.28
C SER A 202 24.25 -17.74 -14.89
N ILE A 203 24.60 -17.03 -13.81
CA ILE A 203 25.96 -16.93 -13.28
C ILE A 203 26.22 -18.06 -12.28
N ASP A 204 25.31 -18.26 -11.31
CA ASP A 204 25.37 -19.35 -10.34
C ASP A 204 24.08 -20.18 -10.37
N PRO A 205 24.01 -21.23 -11.21
CA PRO A 205 22.83 -22.08 -11.36
C PRO A 205 22.44 -22.84 -10.09
N ASN A 206 23.34 -22.95 -9.11
CA ASN A 206 23.11 -23.72 -7.88
C ASN A 206 22.79 -22.85 -6.67
N ASN A 207 22.58 -21.54 -6.88
CA ASN A 207 22.24 -20.61 -5.82
C ASN A 207 20.84 -20.87 -5.22
N ALA A 208 20.78 -21.57 -4.10
CA ALA A 208 19.51 -21.89 -3.43
C ALA A 208 18.69 -20.64 -3.01
N PRO A 209 19.30 -19.56 -2.46
CA PRO A 209 18.57 -18.34 -2.15
C PRO A 209 17.86 -17.70 -3.34
N ILE A 210 18.50 -17.62 -4.51
CA ILE A 210 17.88 -17.04 -5.71
C ILE A 210 16.74 -17.93 -6.23
N LYS A 211 16.92 -19.26 -6.25
CA LYS A 211 15.84 -20.21 -6.61
C LYS A 211 14.61 -20.04 -5.71
N LEU A 212 14.82 -19.80 -4.41
CA LEU A 212 13.73 -19.53 -3.48
C LEU A 212 12.96 -18.25 -3.87
N ILE A 213 13.65 -17.16 -4.20
CA ILE A 213 13.00 -15.93 -4.67
C ILE A 213 12.25 -16.17 -5.97
N GLN A 214 12.87 -16.84 -6.95
CA GLN A 214 12.24 -17.17 -8.23
C GLN A 214 10.93 -17.96 -8.02
N SER A 215 10.93 -18.94 -7.11
CA SER A 215 9.72 -19.71 -6.77
C SER A 215 8.63 -18.83 -6.12
N LYS A 216 9.01 -17.85 -5.28
CA LYS A 216 8.07 -16.91 -4.67
C LYS A 216 7.48 -15.96 -5.71
N VAL A 217 8.30 -15.45 -6.63
CA VAL A 217 7.87 -14.60 -7.75
C VAL A 217 6.89 -15.36 -8.65
N ALA A 218 7.20 -16.60 -9.01
CA ALA A 218 6.33 -17.46 -9.82
C ALA A 218 4.96 -17.68 -9.15
N LYS A 219 4.94 -18.08 -7.88
CA LYS A 219 3.68 -18.25 -7.11
C LYS A 219 2.86 -16.96 -7.02
N ARG A 220 3.54 -15.83 -6.81
CA ARG A 220 2.87 -14.52 -6.72
C ARG A 220 2.26 -14.12 -8.06
N LYS A 221 2.96 -14.37 -9.17
CA LYS A 221 2.47 -14.14 -10.53
C LYS A 221 1.27 -15.03 -10.86
N GLU A 222 1.37 -16.33 -10.60
CA GLU A 222 0.26 -17.28 -10.80
C GLU A 222 -0.99 -16.88 -10.01
N TYR A 223 -0.81 -16.42 -8.77
CA TYR A 223 -1.92 -15.91 -7.95
C TYR A 223 -2.60 -14.70 -8.61
N ILE A 224 -1.83 -13.70 -9.04
CA ILE A 224 -2.37 -12.50 -9.69
C ILE A 224 -3.11 -12.88 -10.98
N ASP A 225 -2.49 -13.72 -11.82
CA ASP A 225 -3.09 -14.19 -13.08
C ASP A 225 -4.40 -14.97 -12.82
N SER A 226 -4.46 -15.76 -11.74
CA SER A 226 -5.68 -16.49 -11.35
C SER A 226 -6.82 -15.57 -10.92
N VAL A 227 -6.50 -14.51 -10.17
CA VAL A 227 -7.47 -13.51 -9.70
C VAL A 227 -8.00 -12.70 -10.88
N GLU A 228 -7.11 -12.30 -11.80
CA GLU A 228 -7.50 -11.56 -13.00
C GLU A 228 -8.38 -12.42 -13.92
N ARG A 229 -8.03 -13.70 -14.12
CA ARG A 229 -8.87 -14.63 -14.89
C ARG A 229 -10.26 -14.79 -14.28
N ALA A 230 -10.34 -15.03 -12.98
CA ALA A 230 -11.62 -15.17 -12.27
C ALA A 230 -12.46 -13.88 -12.34
N ARG A 231 -11.82 -12.71 -12.24
CA ARG A 231 -12.49 -11.42 -12.42
C ARG A 231 -13.05 -11.28 -13.83
N ARG A 232 -12.24 -11.55 -14.86
CA ARG A 232 -12.65 -11.46 -16.26
C ARG A 232 -13.79 -12.42 -16.60
N GLU A 233 -13.77 -13.64 -16.06
CA GLU A 233 -14.85 -14.61 -16.24
C GLU A 233 -16.17 -14.14 -15.60
N ARG A 234 -16.12 -13.56 -14.39
CA ARG A 234 -17.31 -12.98 -13.73
C ARG A 234 -17.87 -11.80 -14.51
N GLU A 235 -17.01 -10.88 -14.95
CA GLU A 235 -17.40 -9.72 -15.75
C GLU A 235 -18.00 -10.15 -17.10
N ALA A 236 -17.42 -11.15 -17.77
CA ALA A 236 -17.95 -11.70 -19.01
C ALA A 236 -19.31 -12.40 -18.81
N LYS A 237 -19.46 -13.17 -17.72
CA LYS A 237 -20.75 -13.80 -17.37
C LYS A 237 -21.82 -12.74 -17.12
N ALA A 238 -21.55 -11.75 -16.27
CA ALA A 238 -22.49 -10.67 -15.95
C ALA A 238 -22.84 -9.84 -17.21
N ALA A 239 -21.87 -9.59 -18.10
CA ALA A 239 -22.13 -8.91 -19.36
C ALA A 239 -23.03 -9.73 -20.30
N SER A 240 -22.81 -11.04 -20.39
CA SER A 240 -23.65 -11.98 -21.16
C SER A 240 -25.08 -12.03 -20.62
N GLU A 241 -25.25 -12.15 -19.31
CA GLU A 241 -26.55 -12.15 -18.64
C GLU A 241 -27.29 -10.83 -18.85
N ARG A 242 -26.60 -9.69 -18.71
CA ARG A 242 -27.18 -8.36 -18.96
C ARG A 242 -27.59 -8.18 -20.42
N ALA A 243 -26.77 -8.63 -21.37
CA ALA A 243 -27.09 -8.56 -22.80
C ALA A 243 -28.32 -9.43 -23.12
N THR A 244 -28.39 -10.63 -22.54
CA THR A 244 -29.51 -11.56 -22.69
C THR A 244 -30.80 -10.99 -22.11
N LEU A 245 -30.75 -10.40 -20.90
CA LEU A 245 -31.88 -9.71 -20.29
C LEU A 245 -32.38 -8.54 -21.14
N GLN A 246 -31.47 -7.71 -21.66
CA GLN A 246 -31.84 -6.61 -22.56
C GLN A 246 -32.50 -7.10 -23.85
N LEU A 247 -32.02 -8.21 -24.42
CA LEU A 247 -32.63 -8.82 -25.59
C LEU A 247 -34.03 -9.34 -25.27
N ALA A 248 -34.20 -10.00 -24.12
CA ALA A 248 -35.49 -10.51 -23.65
C ALA A 248 -36.53 -9.41 -23.40
N LEU A 249 -36.12 -8.27 -22.84
CA LEU A 249 -36.99 -7.11 -22.63
C LEU A 249 -37.40 -6.45 -23.96
N LYS A 250 -36.44 -6.31 -24.89
CA LYS A 250 -36.70 -5.74 -26.22
C LYS A 250 -37.61 -6.64 -27.07
N SER A 251 -37.40 -7.95 -27.07
CA SER A 251 -38.22 -8.89 -27.85
C SER A 251 -39.67 -8.93 -27.40
N ARG A 252 -39.92 -8.66 -26.11
CA ARG A 252 -41.25 -8.57 -25.50
C ARG A 252 -41.85 -7.18 -25.53
N ASN A 253 -41.19 -6.19 -26.14
CA ASN A 253 -41.65 -4.80 -26.21
C ASN A 253 -41.90 -4.16 -24.83
N ILE A 254 -41.07 -4.50 -23.84
CA ILE A 254 -41.16 -3.98 -22.48
C ILE A 254 -40.31 -2.71 -22.37
N LEU A 255 -40.95 -1.60 -22.02
CA LEU A 255 -40.27 -0.32 -21.81
C LEU A 255 -39.64 -0.28 -20.42
N THR A 256 -38.39 0.16 -20.34
CA THR A 256 -37.67 0.35 -19.08
C THR A 256 -37.13 1.77 -19.00
N ARG A 257 -37.26 2.41 -17.84
CA ARG A 257 -36.75 3.74 -17.54
C ARG A 257 -35.85 3.67 -16.31
N LYS A 258 -34.76 4.45 -16.30
CA LYS A 258 -33.92 4.63 -15.12
C LYS A 258 -34.03 6.06 -14.62
N THR A 259 -34.07 6.23 -13.31
CA THR A 259 -34.02 7.53 -12.63
C THR A 259 -32.69 7.71 -11.91
N ASP A 260 -32.39 8.95 -11.52
CA ASP A 260 -31.13 9.30 -10.81
C ASP A 260 -31.07 8.69 -9.40
N VAL A 261 -32.24 8.46 -8.77
CA VAL A 261 -32.36 7.89 -7.44
C VAL A 261 -33.06 6.54 -7.55
N GLN A 262 -32.27 5.47 -7.61
CA GLN A 262 -32.79 4.11 -7.65
C GLN A 262 -33.22 3.68 -6.24
N PRO A 263 -34.39 3.04 -6.09
CA PRO A 263 -34.79 2.44 -4.82
C PRO A 263 -33.85 1.28 -4.47
N ASP A 264 -33.55 1.12 -3.18
CA ASP A 264 -32.88 -0.08 -2.69
C ASP A 264 -33.89 -1.24 -2.66
N LEU A 265 -33.75 -2.15 -3.61
CA LEU A 265 -34.61 -3.32 -3.78
C LEU A 265 -33.97 -4.61 -3.24
N GLU A 266 -32.84 -4.50 -2.52
CA GLU A 266 -32.05 -5.64 -2.04
C GLU A 266 -31.72 -6.65 -3.16
N ASP A 267 -32.33 -7.84 -3.11
CA ASP A 267 -32.17 -8.96 -4.04
C ASP A 267 -33.29 -9.02 -5.11
N ALA A 268 -34.24 -8.09 -5.07
CA ALA A 268 -35.36 -8.04 -5.99
C ALA A 268 -34.98 -7.29 -7.27
N GLU A 269 -34.52 -8.05 -8.25
CA GLU A 269 -34.18 -7.58 -9.59
C GLU A 269 -35.01 -8.26 -10.67
N ILE A 270 -35.13 -7.61 -11.83
CA ILE A 270 -35.68 -8.28 -13.02
C ILE A 270 -34.68 -9.35 -13.44
N LYS A 271 -35.13 -10.60 -13.43
CA LYS A 271 -34.31 -11.74 -13.81
C LYS A 271 -35.03 -12.69 -14.76
N LEU A 272 -34.24 -13.37 -15.56
CA LEU A 272 -34.66 -14.52 -16.34
C LEU A 272 -34.53 -15.77 -15.47
N GLU A 273 -35.49 -16.68 -15.59
CA GLU A 273 -35.41 -18.01 -14.98
C GLU A 273 -34.15 -18.76 -15.44
N ASN A 274 -33.80 -18.61 -16.72
CA ASN A 274 -32.50 -19.01 -17.26
C ASN A 274 -31.75 -17.77 -17.80
N PRO A 275 -30.71 -17.28 -17.09
CA PRO A 275 -30.01 -16.04 -17.44
C PRO A 275 -29.37 -15.99 -18.84
N LEU A 276 -29.15 -17.15 -19.47
CA LEU A 276 -28.54 -17.27 -20.80
C LEU A 276 -29.54 -17.58 -21.91
N ASP A 277 -30.82 -17.72 -21.58
CA ASP A 277 -31.89 -17.97 -22.54
C ASP A 277 -32.85 -16.77 -22.58
N PRO A 278 -32.83 -15.95 -23.66
CA PRO A 278 -33.72 -14.81 -23.81
C PRO A 278 -35.21 -15.18 -23.88
N SER A 279 -35.54 -16.43 -24.21
CA SER A 279 -36.92 -16.93 -24.30
C SER A 279 -37.47 -17.45 -22.97
N SER A 280 -36.60 -17.62 -21.97
CA SER A 280 -37.01 -18.06 -20.64
C SER A 280 -37.90 -17.04 -19.93
N THR A 281 -38.62 -17.51 -18.90
CA THR A 281 -39.61 -16.71 -18.18
C THR A 281 -38.94 -15.51 -17.50
N LEU A 282 -39.48 -14.31 -17.71
CA LEU A 282 -39.09 -13.12 -16.95
C LEU A 282 -39.83 -13.04 -15.62
N THR A 283 -39.12 -12.59 -14.59
CA THR A 283 -39.66 -12.28 -13.27
C THR A 283 -39.39 -10.83 -12.95
N PHE A 284 -40.39 -10.14 -12.40
CA PHE A 284 -40.32 -8.72 -12.07
C PHE A 284 -40.60 -8.50 -10.58
N PRO A 285 -39.83 -7.62 -9.92
CA PRO A 285 -40.25 -6.98 -8.69
C PRO A 285 -41.48 -6.11 -8.95
N VAL A 286 -42.56 -6.31 -8.18
CA VAL A 286 -43.80 -5.55 -8.32
C VAL A 286 -44.19 -4.92 -6.99
N ILE A 287 -44.42 -3.60 -6.99
CA ILE A 287 -45.12 -2.92 -5.88
C ILE A 287 -46.59 -2.76 -6.24
N ILE A 288 -47.45 -3.24 -5.35
CA ILE A 288 -48.88 -3.01 -5.37
C ILE A 288 -49.18 -1.83 -4.45
N LEU A 289 -49.65 -0.72 -5.00
CA LEU A 289 -49.98 0.49 -4.26
C LEU A 289 -51.49 0.56 -3.99
N TYR A 290 -51.86 0.94 -2.77
CA TYR A 290 -53.22 1.23 -2.36
C TYR A 290 -53.36 2.73 -2.06
N PRO A 291 -53.44 3.58 -3.10
CA PRO A 291 -53.28 5.02 -2.95
C PRO A 291 -54.36 5.69 -2.10
N ALA A 292 -55.58 5.13 -2.04
CA ALA A 292 -56.65 5.65 -1.20
C ALA A 292 -56.33 5.58 0.31
N HIS A 293 -55.46 4.66 0.70
CA HIS A 293 -55.10 4.39 2.11
C HIS A 293 -53.60 4.59 2.39
N SER A 294 -52.82 5.00 1.38
CA SER A 294 -51.35 5.18 1.47
C SER A 294 -50.62 3.93 1.96
N GLN A 295 -51.08 2.76 1.53
CA GLN A 295 -50.47 1.47 1.84
C GLN A 295 -49.83 0.85 0.59
N SER A 296 -48.95 -0.13 0.79
CA SER A 296 -48.31 -0.85 -0.32
C SER A 296 -47.92 -2.26 0.08
N ASP A 297 -47.99 -3.18 -0.87
CA ASP A 297 -47.42 -4.52 -0.78
C ASP A 297 -46.30 -4.71 -1.81
N PHE A 298 -45.30 -5.51 -1.46
CA PHE A 298 -44.17 -5.78 -2.35
C PHE A 298 -44.07 -7.28 -2.69
N VAL A 299 -44.15 -7.58 -3.97
CA VAL A 299 -43.93 -8.92 -4.52
C VAL A 299 -42.54 -8.97 -5.13
N LYS A 300 -41.60 -9.61 -4.44
CA LYS A 300 -40.19 -9.71 -4.88
C LYS A 300 -40.03 -10.34 -6.28
N ALA A 301 -40.90 -11.29 -6.61
CA ALA A 301 -40.79 -12.10 -7.81
C ALA A 301 -42.17 -12.41 -8.42
N PHE A 302 -42.63 -11.57 -9.34
CA PHE A 302 -43.84 -11.75 -10.12
C PHE A 302 -43.49 -12.27 -11.52
N SER A 303 -43.89 -13.49 -11.85
CA SER A 303 -43.64 -14.12 -13.14
C SER A 303 -44.46 -13.48 -14.27
N GLU A 304 -43.89 -13.31 -15.45
CA GLU A 304 -44.61 -12.76 -16.61
C GLU A 304 -45.83 -13.59 -17.04
N LYS A 305 -45.90 -14.85 -16.60
CA LYS A 305 -46.99 -15.80 -16.88
C LYS A 305 -48.11 -15.75 -15.83
N GLU A 306 -47.86 -15.20 -14.64
CA GLU A 306 -48.83 -15.06 -13.57
C GLU A 306 -49.80 -13.91 -13.85
N LYS A 307 -51.00 -13.99 -13.24
CA LYS A 307 -52.05 -12.98 -13.36
C LYS A 307 -52.13 -12.15 -12.10
N LEU A 308 -52.49 -10.87 -12.24
CA LEU A 308 -52.68 -10.00 -11.09
C LEU A 308 -53.74 -10.54 -10.11
N GLY A 309 -54.82 -11.12 -10.62
CA GLY A 309 -55.88 -11.70 -9.79
C GLY A 309 -55.40 -12.84 -8.87
N GLU A 310 -54.45 -13.66 -9.33
CA GLU A 310 -53.88 -14.77 -8.54
C GLU A 310 -53.10 -14.22 -7.34
N HIS A 311 -52.43 -13.07 -7.50
CA HIS A 311 -51.77 -12.40 -6.39
C HIS A 311 -52.73 -11.69 -5.44
N LEU A 312 -53.76 -11.03 -5.96
CA LEU A 312 -54.78 -10.37 -5.13
C LEU A 312 -55.58 -11.36 -4.28
N GLU A 313 -55.75 -12.60 -4.75
CA GLU A 313 -56.51 -13.64 -4.05
C GLU A 313 -55.87 -14.06 -2.71
N TYR A 314 -54.54 -14.14 -2.64
CA TYR A 314 -53.86 -14.45 -1.37
C TYR A 314 -53.50 -13.21 -0.55
N ILE A 315 -53.46 -12.02 -1.17
CA ILE A 315 -53.20 -10.75 -0.47
C ILE A 315 -54.44 -10.29 0.29
N PHE A 316 -55.63 -10.48 -0.27
CA PHE A 316 -56.88 -10.10 0.39
C PHE A 316 -57.35 -11.19 1.37
N PRO A 317 -57.93 -10.82 2.53
CA PRO A 317 -58.29 -9.46 2.96
C PRO A 317 -57.11 -8.65 3.52
N LEU A 318 -57.15 -7.34 3.32
CA LEU A 318 -56.12 -6.43 3.84
C LEU A 318 -56.39 -6.12 5.32
N PRO A 319 -55.36 -6.13 6.19
CA PRO A 319 -55.56 -5.99 7.64
C PRO A 319 -56.02 -4.60 8.08
N TRP A 320 -55.86 -3.58 7.23
CA TRP A 320 -56.25 -2.19 7.46
C TRP A 320 -57.57 -1.81 6.79
N ASP A 321 -58.17 -2.72 6.01
CA ASP A 321 -59.41 -2.47 5.28
C ASP A 321 -60.64 -2.84 6.13
N ASP A 322 -60.93 -2.01 7.15
CA ASP A 322 -62.06 -2.22 8.05
C ASP A 322 -63.41 -2.27 7.30
N GLN A 323 -63.50 -1.55 6.18
CA GLN A 323 -64.73 -1.40 5.36
C GLN A 323 -64.87 -2.53 4.33
N HIS A 324 -63.87 -3.40 4.19
CA HIS A 324 -63.85 -4.50 3.23
C HIS A 324 -64.09 -4.02 1.78
N GLU A 325 -63.57 -2.82 1.44
CA GLU A 325 -63.68 -2.24 0.09
C GLU A 325 -62.83 -3.02 -0.93
N TYR A 326 -61.74 -3.65 -0.48
CA TYR A 326 -60.77 -4.35 -1.33
C TYR A 326 -61.13 -5.82 -1.48
N THR A 327 -62.06 -6.09 -2.39
CA THR A 327 -62.40 -7.45 -2.85
C THR A 327 -61.94 -7.68 -4.29
N ILE A 328 -61.72 -8.94 -4.69
CA ILE A 328 -61.27 -9.28 -6.05
C ILE A 328 -62.17 -8.61 -7.10
N ASP A 329 -63.48 -8.62 -6.91
CA ASP A 329 -64.43 -7.98 -7.84
C ASP A 329 -64.63 -6.48 -7.60
N GLY A 330 -64.45 -6.00 -6.36
CA GLY A 330 -64.62 -4.61 -5.96
C GLY A 330 -63.49 -3.67 -6.37
N VAL A 331 -62.33 -4.20 -6.77
CA VAL A 331 -61.16 -3.37 -7.15
C VAL A 331 -60.91 -3.28 -8.65
N GLU A 332 -60.26 -2.18 -9.02
CA GLU A 332 -59.67 -1.95 -10.33
C GLU A 332 -58.17 -1.67 -10.20
N ALA A 333 -57.39 -2.14 -11.17
CA ALA A 333 -55.94 -1.99 -11.17
C ALA A 333 -55.49 -1.09 -12.32
N TYR A 334 -54.49 -0.26 -12.07
CA TYR A 334 -53.96 0.73 -13.00
C TYR A 334 -52.44 0.74 -12.97
N MET A 335 -51.81 0.96 -14.13
CA MET A 335 -50.37 1.21 -14.25
C MET A 335 -50.13 2.56 -14.92
N GLU A 336 -49.03 3.20 -14.55
CA GLU A 336 -48.58 4.43 -15.23
C GLU A 336 -48.00 4.09 -16.60
N THR A 337 -48.29 4.93 -17.60
CA THR A 337 -47.73 4.80 -18.95
C THR A 337 -46.53 5.74 -19.14
N SER A 338 -45.68 5.44 -20.13
CA SER A 338 -44.53 6.29 -20.49
C SER A 338 -44.90 7.72 -20.90
N ALA A 339 -46.15 7.94 -21.32
CA ALA A 339 -46.70 9.26 -21.62
C ALA A 339 -47.23 10.02 -20.38
N GLY A 340 -47.06 9.47 -19.17
CA GLY A 340 -47.57 10.05 -17.92
C GLY A 340 -49.07 9.84 -17.69
N GLY A 341 -49.70 8.91 -18.43
CA GLY A 341 -51.10 8.54 -18.27
C GLY A 341 -51.31 7.29 -17.41
N LEU A 342 -52.55 6.81 -17.36
CA LEU A 342 -52.90 5.55 -16.68
C LEU A 342 -53.49 4.56 -17.70
N ILE A 343 -53.10 3.29 -17.58
CA ILE A 343 -53.71 2.17 -18.29
C ILE A 343 -54.38 1.22 -17.30
N LYS A 344 -55.62 0.83 -17.58
CA LYS A 344 -56.33 -0.17 -16.77
C LYS A 344 -55.72 -1.55 -17.00
N VAL A 345 -55.36 -2.23 -15.93
CA VAL A 345 -54.83 -3.59 -15.93
C VAL A 345 -55.95 -4.58 -15.66
N GLY A 346 -56.15 -5.52 -16.59
CA GLY A 346 -57.10 -6.60 -16.40
C GLY A 346 -56.59 -7.61 -15.37
N LYS A 347 -57.39 -7.91 -14.34
CA LYS A 347 -57.05 -8.88 -13.28
C LYS A 347 -56.74 -10.29 -13.82
N ASN A 348 -57.38 -10.67 -14.94
CA ASN A 348 -57.19 -11.96 -15.61
C ASN A 348 -56.14 -11.93 -16.73
N LEU A 349 -55.45 -10.81 -16.96
CA LEU A 349 -54.36 -10.72 -17.93
C LEU A 349 -53.04 -11.06 -17.23
N THR A 350 -52.16 -11.72 -17.97
CA THR A 350 -50.81 -12.01 -17.47
C THR A 350 -49.96 -10.75 -17.48
N LEU A 351 -49.03 -10.63 -16.53
CA LEU A 351 -48.16 -9.46 -16.43
C LEU A 351 -47.38 -9.22 -17.73
N GLY A 352 -46.90 -10.29 -18.38
CA GLY A 352 -46.18 -10.20 -19.66
C GLY A 352 -47.01 -9.58 -20.79
N LYS A 353 -48.32 -9.84 -20.86
CA LYS A 353 -49.21 -9.21 -21.86
C LYS A 353 -49.46 -7.73 -21.56
N VAL A 354 -49.54 -7.37 -20.28
CA VAL A 354 -49.75 -5.98 -19.85
C VAL A 354 -48.50 -5.16 -20.15
N LEU A 355 -47.32 -5.62 -19.72
CA LEU A 355 -46.04 -4.99 -19.98
C LEU A 355 -45.67 -4.97 -21.47
N GLY A 356 -45.93 -6.08 -22.18
CA GLY A 356 -45.65 -6.20 -23.61
C GLY A 356 -46.56 -5.38 -24.53
N SER A 357 -47.58 -4.72 -23.99
CA SER A 357 -48.38 -3.73 -24.75
C SER A 357 -47.57 -2.50 -25.18
N GLY A 358 -46.36 -2.31 -24.63
CA GLY A 358 -45.47 -1.19 -24.93
C GLY A 358 -45.98 0.17 -24.42
N LYS A 359 -46.96 0.15 -23.51
CA LYS A 359 -47.56 1.36 -22.90
C LYS A 359 -47.07 1.59 -21.47
N PRO A 360 -47.22 0.63 -20.53
CA PRO A 360 -46.69 0.79 -19.19
C PRO A 360 -45.16 0.68 -19.23
N GLU A 361 -44.50 1.45 -18.36
CA GLU A 361 -43.05 1.40 -18.20
C GLU A 361 -42.66 0.78 -16.86
N VAL A 362 -41.54 0.06 -16.87
CA VAL A 362 -40.89 -0.47 -15.66
C VAL A 362 -39.80 0.52 -15.26
N VAL A 363 -39.94 1.13 -14.10
CA VAL A 363 -39.05 2.20 -13.64
C VAL A 363 -38.07 1.62 -12.64
N ASP A 364 -36.77 1.78 -12.88
CA ASP A 364 -35.70 1.32 -12.00
C ASP A 364 -35.76 -0.18 -11.66
N GLY A 365 -36.22 -1.00 -12.60
CA GLY A 365 -36.36 -2.44 -12.39
C GLY A 365 -37.64 -2.85 -11.67
N LEU A 366 -38.51 -1.89 -11.34
CA LEU A 366 -39.71 -2.08 -10.54
C LEU A 366 -40.98 -1.80 -11.35
N ALA A 367 -41.91 -2.75 -11.35
CA ALA A 367 -43.24 -2.54 -11.90
C ALA A 367 -44.18 -2.07 -10.79
N THR A 368 -44.93 -1.00 -11.03
CA THR A 368 -45.84 -0.42 -10.04
C THR A 368 -47.29 -0.57 -10.50
N ILE A 369 -48.14 -1.17 -9.68
CA ILE A 369 -49.57 -1.38 -9.95
C ILE A 369 -50.38 -0.69 -8.86
N SER A 370 -51.22 0.28 -9.22
CA SER A 370 -52.14 0.93 -8.29
C SER A 370 -53.48 0.21 -8.27
N VAL A 371 -53.91 -0.27 -7.10
CA VAL A 371 -55.17 -0.97 -6.88
C VAL A 371 -56.12 -0.06 -6.10
N VAL A 372 -57.29 0.21 -6.70
CA VAL A 372 -58.26 1.18 -6.18
C VAL A 372 -59.66 0.56 -6.16
N PRO A 373 -60.46 0.78 -5.09
CA PRO A 373 -61.87 0.37 -5.08
C PRO A 373 -62.65 1.03 -6.22
N LYS A 374 -63.54 0.29 -6.86
CA LYS A 374 -64.36 0.75 -8.01
C LYS A 374 -65.09 2.05 -7.73
N GLU A 375 -65.63 2.19 -6.53
CA GLU A 375 -66.40 3.37 -6.12
C GLU A 375 -65.54 4.63 -6.05
N ARG A 376 -64.24 4.48 -5.78
CA ARG A 376 -63.28 5.59 -5.59
C ARG A 376 -62.35 5.79 -6.80
N ALA A 377 -62.45 4.92 -7.81
CA ALA A 377 -61.56 4.93 -8.97
C ALA A 377 -61.68 6.21 -9.81
N ALA A 378 -62.90 6.73 -10.00
CA ALA A 378 -63.13 7.95 -10.79
C ALA A 378 -62.47 9.18 -10.14
N ASP A 379 -62.65 9.35 -8.84
CA ASP A 379 -62.08 10.45 -8.07
C ASP A 379 -60.55 10.38 -8.04
N TRP A 380 -60.01 9.18 -7.81
CA TRP A 380 -58.57 8.96 -7.80
C TRP A 380 -57.92 9.27 -9.17
N ILE A 381 -58.52 8.86 -10.28
CA ILE A 381 -58.00 9.16 -11.62
C ILE A 381 -57.99 10.68 -11.89
N ALA A 382 -59.04 11.39 -11.45
CA ALA A 382 -59.10 12.84 -11.58
C ALA A 382 -58.00 13.53 -10.76
N GLU A 383 -57.76 13.06 -9.54
CA GLU A 383 -56.69 13.55 -8.68
C GLU A 383 -55.29 13.26 -9.25
N PHE A 384 -55.06 12.05 -9.75
CA PHE A 384 -53.81 11.65 -10.39
C PHE A 384 -53.46 12.57 -11.57
N LYS A 385 -54.42 12.81 -12.47
CA LYS A 385 -54.23 13.73 -13.62
C LYS A 385 -53.90 15.15 -13.17
N LYS A 386 -54.54 15.64 -12.10
CA LYS A 386 -54.28 16.96 -11.53
C LYS A 386 -52.87 17.08 -10.93
N ARG A 387 -52.36 15.99 -10.32
CA ARG A 387 -51.00 15.94 -9.76
C ARG A 387 -49.94 15.90 -10.88
N LYS A 388 -50.15 15.09 -11.92
CA LYS A 388 -49.21 14.96 -13.06
C LYS A 388 -49.20 16.18 -13.98
N GLY A 389 -50.33 16.84 -14.21
CA GLY A 389 -50.41 18.03 -15.07
C GLY A 389 -49.84 19.32 -14.46
N LYS A 390 -49.30 19.28 -13.24
CA LYS A 390 -48.65 20.41 -12.55
C LYS A 390 -47.13 20.38 -12.60
N ASN A 391 -46.53 19.32 -13.14
CA ASN A 391 -45.08 19.14 -13.24
C ASN A 391 -44.60 19.29 -14.69
#